data_AF-A0A2H0P6V1-F1
#
_entry.id   AF-A0A2H0P6V1-F1
#
_cell.length_a   1.000
_cell.length_b   1.000
_cell.length_c   1.000
_cell.angle_alpha   90.00
_cell.angle_beta   90.00
_cell.angle_gamma   90.00
#
_symmetry.space_group_name_H-M   'P 1'
#
loop_
_entity.id
_entity.type
_entity.pdbx_description
1 polymer ?
#
loop_
_entity_poly.entity_id
_entity_poly.type
_entity_poly.pdbx_seq_one_letter_code
_entity_poly.pdbx_strand_id
1 'polypeptide(L)'
;MNEATGVITGKVLKDGKTPLAGATVTLEILRDHRVVLAIPKEADKEGRYQFKNIFKSSEFSYAVSTEFEGKTYRSPFTSLSKNESSKKVDLKVGPGAKEGPPLPPPVDEKTMDETEMGEHAHASKKFSDYQLLAVILAIAAISYAIYQRKKK
;
A
#
# COMPACT_ATOMS: atom_id res chain seq x y z
N MET A 1 -16.39 17.55 6.52
CA MET A 1 -15.53 17.72 5.34
C MET A 1 -15.61 16.43 4.53
N ASN A 2 -16.10 16.48 3.29
CA ASN A 2 -15.98 15.34 2.38
C ASN A 2 -14.53 15.28 1.92
N GLU A 3 -13.75 14.32 2.41
CA GLU A 3 -12.47 14.00 1.80
C GLU A 3 -12.74 13.46 0.39
N ALA A 4 -12.38 14.24 -0.62
CA ALA A 4 -12.57 13.83 -2.00
C ALA A 4 -11.63 12.66 -2.28
N THR A 5 -12.18 11.46 -2.47
CA THR A 5 -11.40 10.29 -2.89
C THR A 5 -11.37 10.17 -4.40
N GLY A 6 -10.37 9.45 -4.91
CA GLY A 6 -10.26 9.12 -6.33
C GLY A 6 -9.71 7.72 -6.56
N VAL A 7 -9.12 7.51 -7.74
CA VAL A 7 -8.81 6.17 -8.24
C VAL A 7 -7.40 6.13 -8.82
N ILE A 8 -6.63 5.08 -8.50
CA ILE A 8 -5.39 4.76 -9.22
C ILE A 8 -5.65 3.52 -10.08
N THR A 9 -5.34 3.61 -11.37
CA THR A 9 -5.48 2.53 -12.34
C THR A 9 -4.18 2.30 -13.09
N GLY A 10 -4.04 1.14 -13.73
CA GLY A 10 -2.91 0.90 -14.61
C GLY A 10 -2.87 -0.53 -15.12
N LYS A 11 -1.77 -0.85 -15.81
CA LYS A 11 -1.41 -2.21 -16.21
C LYS A 11 -0.06 -2.62 -15.66
N VAL A 12 0.10 -3.90 -15.36
CA VAL A 12 1.42 -4.52 -15.17
C VAL A 12 1.86 -5.16 -16.49
N LEU A 13 3.05 -4.79 -16.95
CA LEU A 13 3.58 -5.18 -18.26
C LEU A 13 4.97 -5.80 -18.11
N LYS A 14 5.13 -7.06 -18.52
CA LYS A 14 6.44 -7.68 -18.74
C LYS A 14 7.13 -7.02 -19.93
N ASP A 15 8.36 -6.59 -19.71
CA ASP A 15 9.23 -5.92 -20.69
C ASP A 15 8.56 -4.69 -21.34
N GLY A 16 7.60 -4.10 -20.62
CA GLY A 16 6.78 -2.97 -21.08
C GLY A 16 5.80 -3.28 -22.22
N LYS A 17 5.63 -4.55 -22.61
CA LYS A 17 4.81 -4.94 -23.78
C LYS A 17 3.71 -5.94 -23.44
N THR A 18 4.05 -7.00 -22.72
CA THR A 18 3.13 -8.13 -22.50
C THR A 18 2.39 -7.96 -21.17
N PRO A 19 1.06 -7.92 -21.15
CA PRO A 19 0.32 -7.86 -19.89
C PRO A 19 0.60 -9.06 -18.98
N LEU A 20 0.79 -8.80 -17.70
CA LEU A 20 0.95 -9.83 -16.67
C LEU A 20 -0.37 -10.06 -15.93
N ALA A 21 -1.12 -11.05 -16.41
CA ALA A 21 -2.34 -11.51 -15.76
C ALA A 21 -2.06 -12.20 -14.43
N GLY A 22 -2.94 -12.02 -13.44
CA GLY A 22 -2.83 -12.68 -12.14
C GLY A 22 -1.69 -12.15 -11.25
N ALA A 23 -0.94 -11.15 -11.70
CA ALA A 23 0.12 -10.54 -10.89
C ALA A 23 -0.47 -9.85 -9.66
N THR A 24 0.13 -10.09 -8.48
CA THR A 24 -0.21 -9.33 -7.28
C THR A 24 0.43 -7.94 -7.36
N VAL A 25 -0.41 -6.92 -7.50
CA VAL A 25 -0.04 -5.51 -7.50
C VAL A 25 -0.30 -4.93 -6.13
N THR A 26 0.70 -4.28 -5.55
CA THR A 26 0.57 -3.62 -4.25
C THR A 26 0.53 -2.12 -4.47
N LEU A 27 -0.51 -1.46 -3.97
CA LEU A 27 -0.51 -0.01 -3.81
C LEU A 27 0.19 0.33 -2.50
N GLU A 28 1.30 1.04 -2.60
CA GLU A 28 2.00 1.63 -1.46
C GLU A 28 1.48 3.05 -1.24
N ILE A 29 0.98 3.32 -0.04
CA ILE A 29 0.61 4.67 0.42
C ILE A 29 1.74 5.15 1.31
N LEU A 30 2.31 6.30 0.97
CA LEU A 30 3.44 6.87 1.67
C LEU A 30 3.07 8.22 2.27
N ARG A 31 3.56 8.46 3.49
CA ARG A 31 3.58 9.78 4.14
C ARG A 31 5.03 10.06 4.55
N ASP A 32 5.53 11.25 4.24
CA ASP A 32 6.92 11.63 4.52
C ASP A 32 7.95 10.59 4.01
N HIS A 33 7.71 10.05 2.81
CA HIS A 33 8.54 9.02 2.14
C HIS A 33 8.59 7.65 2.86
N ARG A 34 7.73 7.41 3.85
CA ARG A 34 7.60 6.11 4.53
C ARG A 34 6.30 5.45 4.12
N VAL A 35 6.35 4.16 3.82
CA VAL A 35 5.14 3.36 3.57
C VAL A 35 4.34 3.29 4.86
N VAL A 36 3.13 3.83 4.84
CA VAL A 36 2.19 3.79 5.98
C VAL A 36 1.09 2.76 5.79
N LEU A 37 0.82 2.35 4.54
CA LEU A 37 -0.12 1.29 4.21
C LEU A 37 0.28 0.64 2.88
N ALA A 38 0.13 -0.67 2.79
CA ALA A 38 0.29 -1.45 1.57
C ALA A 38 -1.00 -2.24 1.31
N ILE A 39 -1.55 -2.13 0.10
CA ILE A 39 -2.81 -2.78 -0.26
C ILE A 39 -2.55 -3.67 -1.49
N PRO A 40 -2.54 -5.01 -1.33
CA PRO A 40 -2.39 -5.93 -2.46
C PRO A 40 -3.70 -6.08 -3.23
N LYS A 41 -3.59 -6.29 -4.54
CA LYS A 41 -4.69 -6.63 -5.45
C LYS A 41 -4.18 -7.42 -6.65
N GLU A 42 -4.93 -8.42 -7.07
CA GLU A 42 -4.62 -9.17 -8.29
C GLU A 42 -4.99 -8.40 -9.56
N ALA A 43 -4.10 -8.42 -10.55
CA ALA A 43 -4.35 -7.89 -11.89
C ALA A 43 -5.24 -8.83 -12.71
N ASP A 44 -6.14 -8.27 -13.53
CA ASP A 44 -7.04 -9.05 -14.38
C ASP A 44 -6.31 -9.76 -15.54
N LYS A 45 -7.07 -10.48 -16.38
CA LYS A 45 -6.54 -11.22 -17.54
C LYS A 45 -5.80 -10.34 -18.56
N GLU A 46 -6.01 -9.04 -18.53
CA GLU A 46 -5.36 -8.05 -19.39
C GLU A 46 -4.28 -7.25 -18.63
N GLY A 47 -3.85 -7.76 -17.47
CA GLY A 47 -2.86 -7.17 -16.58
C GLY A 47 -3.32 -5.87 -15.92
N ARG A 48 -4.62 -5.54 -15.95
CA ARG A 48 -5.15 -4.27 -15.43
C ARG A 48 -5.43 -4.38 -13.95
N TYR A 49 -5.23 -3.28 -13.25
CA TYR A 49 -5.57 -3.15 -11.85
C TYR A 49 -6.27 -1.80 -11.59
N GLN A 50 -7.00 -1.74 -10.47
CA GLN A 50 -7.68 -0.53 -10.02
C GLN A 50 -7.79 -0.50 -8.49
N PHE A 51 -7.29 0.58 -7.90
CA PHE A 51 -7.47 0.94 -6.49
C PHE A 51 -8.41 2.13 -6.39
N LYS A 52 -9.48 1.97 -5.60
CA LYS A 52 -10.48 3.02 -5.33
C LYS A 52 -10.25 3.63 -3.95
N ASN A 53 -10.96 4.70 -3.64
CA ASN A 53 -10.92 5.38 -2.34
C ASN A 53 -9.53 5.96 -2.00
N ILE A 54 -8.81 6.44 -3.01
CA ILE A 54 -7.49 7.05 -2.85
C ILE A 54 -7.64 8.49 -2.38
N PHE A 55 -7.00 8.84 -1.27
CA PHE A 55 -7.05 10.20 -0.74
C PHE A 55 -6.46 11.22 -1.73
N LYS A 56 -7.16 12.34 -1.95
CA LYS A 56 -6.62 13.47 -2.72
C LYS A 56 -5.99 14.49 -1.78
N SER A 57 -4.82 14.14 -1.22
CA SER A 57 -4.07 14.99 -0.31
C SER A 57 -2.61 15.11 -0.76
N SER A 58 -2.03 16.30 -0.58
CA SER A 58 -0.59 16.53 -0.79
C SER A 58 0.28 15.88 0.28
N GLU A 59 -0.31 15.45 1.40
CA GLU A 59 0.42 14.73 2.46
C GLU A 59 0.74 13.28 2.07
N PHE A 60 0.04 12.73 1.07
CA PHE A 60 0.24 11.36 0.63
C PHE A 60 0.87 11.29 -0.75
N SER A 61 1.78 10.34 -0.90
CA SER A 61 2.27 9.89 -2.20
C SER A 61 2.00 8.40 -2.35
N TYR A 62 2.00 7.95 -3.60
CA TYR A 62 1.58 6.61 -3.98
C TYR A 62 2.62 5.99 -4.90
N ALA A 63 2.87 4.70 -4.71
CA ALA A 63 3.60 3.88 -5.67
C ALA A 63 2.80 2.61 -5.93
N VAL A 64 2.99 2.00 -7.09
CA VAL A 64 2.56 0.63 -7.31
C VAL A 64 3.79 -0.25 -7.47
N SER A 65 3.70 -1.44 -6.90
CA SER A 65 4.78 -2.40 -6.90
C SER A 65 4.26 -3.82 -7.13
N THR A 66 5.14 -4.69 -7.60
CA THR A 66 4.83 -6.10 -7.79
C THR A 66 6.13 -6.89 -7.69
N GLU A 67 6.02 -8.15 -7.31
CA GLU A 67 7.13 -9.09 -7.38
C GLU A 67 7.07 -9.85 -8.71
N PHE A 68 8.20 -9.95 -9.38
CA PHE A 68 8.33 -10.73 -10.60
C PHE A 68 9.72 -11.37 -10.64
N GLU A 69 9.76 -12.70 -10.78
CA GLU A 69 11.01 -13.49 -10.80
C GLU A 69 11.92 -13.21 -9.57
N GLY A 70 11.31 -13.10 -8.38
CA GLY A 70 12.01 -12.87 -7.11
C GLY A 70 12.52 -11.44 -6.89
N LYS A 71 12.13 -10.50 -7.75
CA LYS A 71 12.52 -9.09 -7.67
C LYS A 71 11.31 -8.20 -7.50
N THR A 72 11.43 -7.19 -6.66
CA THR A 72 10.41 -6.14 -6.51
C THR A 72 10.62 -5.05 -7.55
N TYR A 73 9.60 -4.79 -8.36
CA TYR A 73 9.56 -3.66 -9.28
C TYR A 73 8.62 -2.61 -8.74
N ARG A 74 8.98 -1.33 -8.91
CA ARG A 74 8.21 -0.21 -8.34
C ARG A 74 8.08 0.94 -9.32
N SER A 75 6.88 1.50 -9.40
CA SER A 75 6.62 2.73 -10.17
C SER A 75 7.31 3.93 -9.54
N PRO A 76 7.51 5.03 -10.30
CA PRO A 76 7.77 6.33 -9.69
C PRO A 76 6.66 6.70 -8.70
N PHE A 77 7.02 7.49 -7.69
CA PHE A 77 6.04 8.06 -6.77
C PHE A 77 5.14 9.05 -7.51
N THR A 78 3.86 9.03 -7.16
CA THR A 78 2.86 9.93 -7.71
C THR A 78 1.96 10.46 -6.60
N SER A 79 1.18 11.49 -6.88
CA SER A 79 0.19 12.07 -5.98
C SER A 79 -1.11 12.28 -6.74
N LEU A 80 -2.24 12.14 -6.07
CA LEU A 80 -3.54 12.45 -6.64
C LEU A 80 -3.96 13.85 -6.19
N SER A 81 -3.94 14.81 -7.12
CA SER A 81 -4.30 16.19 -6.79
C SER A 81 -5.80 16.34 -6.50
N LYS A 82 -6.20 17.40 -5.77
CA LYS A 82 -7.61 17.66 -5.39
C LYS A 82 -8.57 17.67 -6.59
N ASN A 83 -8.10 18.12 -7.74
CA ASN A 83 -8.89 18.23 -8.97
C ASN A 83 -8.81 16.98 -9.87
N GLU A 84 -8.00 15.98 -9.49
CA GLU A 84 -7.79 14.77 -10.28
C GLU A 84 -8.67 13.65 -9.73
N SER A 85 -9.63 13.17 -10.52
CA SER A 85 -10.51 12.05 -10.12
C SER A 85 -9.83 10.69 -10.26
N SER A 86 -8.83 10.59 -11.14
CA SER A 86 -8.10 9.35 -11.38
C SER A 86 -6.68 9.58 -11.88
N LYS A 87 -5.76 8.68 -11.52
CA LYS A 87 -4.38 8.62 -12.02
C LYS A 87 -4.12 7.29 -12.70
N LYS A 88 -3.51 7.31 -13.88
CA LYS A 88 -2.99 6.11 -14.54
C LYS A 88 -1.50 5.92 -14.23
N VAL A 89 -1.12 4.74 -13.76
CA VAL A 89 0.25 4.36 -13.41
C VAL A 89 0.55 2.98 -14.01
N ASP A 90 1.22 2.90 -15.16
CA ASP A 90 1.61 1.60 -15.69
C ASP A 90 2.90 1.11 -15.00
N LEU A 91 2.92 -0.15 -14.58
CA LEU A 91 4.06 -0.79 -13.94
C LEU A 91 4.73 -1.72 -14.94
N LYS A 92 6.04 -1.53 -15.15
CA LYS A 92 6.86 -2.41 -15.99
C LYS A 92 7.68 -3.32 -15.11
N VAL A 93 7.88 -4.56 -15.55
CA VAL A 93 8.78 -5.53 -14.91
C VAL A 93 9.69 -6.17 -15.95
N GLY A 94 10.75 -6.83 -15.50
CA GLY A 94 11.74 -7.47 -16.37
C GLY A 94 12.91 -6.54 -16.74
N PRO A 95 13.76 -6.93 -17.70
CA PRO A 95 14.93 -6.16 -18.10
C PRO A 95 14.62 -4.69 -18.43
N GLY A 96 15.37 -3.78 -17.81
CA GLY A 96 15.23 -2.34 -18.00
C GLY A 96 14.08 -1.68 -17.21
N ALA A 97 13.32 -2.44 -16.41
CA ALA A 97 12.38 -1.88 -15.46
C ALA A 97 13.08 -1.42 -14.17
N LYS A 98 12.44 -0.50 -13.44
CA LYS A 98 12.99 0.05 -12.19
C LYS A 98 12.70 -0.90 -11.02
N GLU A 99 13.75 -1.48 -10.46
CA GLU A 99 13.67 -2.25 -9.22
C GLU A 99 13.46 -1.31 -8.02
N GLY A 100 12.65 -1.77 -7.06
CA GLY A 100 12.43 -1.14 -5.76
C GLY A 100 13.04 -1.97 -4.63
N PRO A 101 13.11 -1.44 -3.41
CA PRO A 101 13.42 -2.27 -2.24
C PRO A 101 12.35 -3.36 -2.10
N PRO A 102 12.70 -4.50 -1.46
CA PRO A 102 11.73 -5.55 -1.17
C PRO A 102 10.48 -4.99 -0.50
N LEU A 103 9.32 -5.57 -0.81
CA LEU A 103 8.11 -5.23 -0.09
C LEU A 103 8.27 -5.58 1.40
N PRO A 104 7.78 -4.74 2.32
CA PRO A 104 7.70 -5.16 3.71
C PRO A 104 6.88 -6.45 3.79
N PRO A 105 7.22 -7.37 4.70
CA PRO A 105 6.44 -8.58 4.88
C PRO A 105 4.97 -8.20 5.13
N PRO A 106 4.00 -9.00 4.63
CA PRO A 106 2.61 -8.85 5.01
C PRO A 106 2.52 -8.80 6.54
N VAL A 107 1.70 -7.89 7.07
CA VAL A 107 1.42 -7.89 8.51
C VAL A 107 0.50 -9.08 8.77
N ASP A 108 1.10 -10.24 9.05
CA ASP A 108 0.35 -11.43 9.46
C ASP A 108 -0.16 -11.21 10.89
N GLU A 109 -1.46 -11.38 11.09
CA GLU A 109 -2.12 -11.31 12.41
C GLU A 109 -1.62 -12.39 13.38
N LYS A 110 -0.75 -13.31 12.92
CA LYS A 110 -0.29 -14.51 13.62
C LYS A 110 1.16 -14.47 14.10
N THR A 111 1.91 -13.38 13.88
CA THR A 111 3.29 -13.23 14.40
C THR A 111 3.30 -12.63 15.82
N MET A 112 2.33 -13.02 16.65
CA MET A 112 2.32 -12.81 18.09
C MET A 112 2.46 -14.15 18.80
N ASP A 113 3.45 -14.96 18.44
CA ASP A 113 4.03 -15.89 19.41
C ASP A 113 5.37 -16.41 18.88
N GLU A 114 6.26 -16.69 19.83
CA GLU A 114 7.61 -17.24 19.67
C GLU A 114 8.69 -16.26 19.19
N THR A 115 9.15 -15.42 20.11
CA THR A 115 10.60 -15.13 20.21
C THR A 115 11.17 -15.94 21.37
N GLU A 116 11.63 -17.17 21.08
CA GLU A 116 12.66 -17.78 21.91
C GLU A 116 13.96 -16.99 21.76
N MET A 117 14.65 -16.87 22.90
CA MET A 117 15.87 -16.11 23.11
C MET A 117 17.01 -16.57 22.19
N GLY A 118 17.55 -15.62 21.43
CA GLY A 118 18.86 -15.70 20.81
C GLY A 118 19.41 -14.30 20.62
N GLU A 119 20.37 -13.93 21.47
CA GLU A 119 21.13 -12.69 21.41
C GLU A 119 21.60 -12.35 19.99
N HIS A 120 21.33 -11.13 19.53
CA HIS A 120 22.37 -10.18 19.12
C HIS A 120 21.76 -8.80 18.86
N ALA A 121 22.49 -7.79 19.33
CA ALA A 121 22.16 -6.37 19.36
C ALA A 121 21.56 -5.79 18.07
N HIS A 122 20.55 -4.93 18.20
CA HIS A 122 20.60 -3.55 17.72
C HIS A 122 19.41 -2.75 18.28
N ALA A 123 19.72 -1.61 18.89
CA ALA A 123 18.75 -0.74 19.56
C ALA A 123 17.75 -0.12 18.57
N SER A 124 16.55 -0.68 18.48
CA SER A 124 15.38 -0.03 17.91
C SER A 124 14.54 0.56 19.04
N LYS A 125 14.34 1.88 18.98
CA LYS A 125 13.52 2.66 19.90
C LYS A 125 12.09 2.09 19.89
N LYS A 126 11.76 1.28 20.89
CA LYS A 126 10.44 0.62 21.01
C LYS A 126 9.35 1.68 21.17
N PHE A 127 8.50 1.80 20.17
CA PHE A 127 7.19 2.43 20.33
C PHE A 127 6.41 1.55 21.31
N SER A 128 6.09 2.08 22.48
CA SER A 128 5.42 1.34 23.56
C SER A 128 4.08 0.78 23.07
N ASP A 129 3.81 -0.50 23.35
CA ASP A 129 2.63 -1.24 22.91
C ASP A 129 1.31 -0.55 23.26
N TYR A 130 1.31 0.27 24.33
CA TYR A 130 0.19 1.11 24.72
C TYR A 130 -0.17 2.18 23.68
N GLN A 131 0.79 2.69 22.92
CA GLN A 131 0.54 3.68 21.86
C GLN A 131 -0.09 3.06 20.62
N LEU A 132 0.28 1.81 20.30
CA LEU A 132 -0.32 1.07 19.19
C LEU A 132 -1.77 0.68 19.53
N LEU A 133 -1.99 0.21 20.76
CA LEU A 133 -3.34 -0.12 21.25
C LEU A 133 -4.25 1.11 21.29
N ALA A 134 -3.71 2.27 21.68
CA ALA A 134 -4.45 3.53 21.72
C ALA A 134 -4.92 3.98 20.31
N VAL A 135 -4.10 3.77 19.28
CA VAL A 135 -4.46 4.10 17.88
C VAL A 135 -5.57 3.17 17.37
N ILE A 136 -5.48 1.87 17.66
CA ILE A 136 -6.49 0.89 17.26
C ILE A 136 -7.83 1.19 17.93
N LEU A 137 -7.83 1.48 19.24
CA LEU A 137 -9.03 1.86 19.96
C LEU A 137 -9.63 3.18 19.46
N ALA A 138 -8.81 4.15 19.08
CA ALA A 138 -9.29 5.41 18.50
C ALA A 138 -9.99 5.21 17.15
N ILE A 139 -9.44 4.35 16.28
CA ILE A 139 -10.06 4.02 14.98
C ILE A 139 -11.39 3.27 15.18
N ALA A 140 -11.43 2.32 16.13
CA ALA A 140 -12.65 1.58 16.46
C ALA A 140 -13.75 2.50 17.02
N ALA A 141 -13.38 3.45 17.90
CA ALA A 141 -14.33 4.42 18.46
C ALA A 141 -14.90 5.37 17.39
N ILE A 142 -14.06 5.85 16.46
CA ILE A 142 -14.51 6.69 15.33
C ILE A 142 -15.47 5.90 14.43
N SER A 143 -15.13 4.65 14.14
CA SER A 143 -15.95 3.77 13.29
C SER A 143 -17.31 3.47 13.93
N TYR A 144 -17.32 3.22 15.25
CA TYR A 144 -18.53 3.00 16.02
C TYR A 144 -19.41 4.27 16.11
N ALA A 145 -18.80 5.44 16.29
CA ALA A 145 -19.52 6.71 16.32
C ALA A 145 -20.16 7.04 14.95
N ILE A 146 -19.47 6.74 13.84
CA ILE A 146 -20.01 6.89 12.48
C ILE A 146 -21.17 5.91 12.25
N TYR A 147 -21.04 4.67 12.74
CA TYR A 147 -22.10 3.66 12.64
C TYR A 147 -23.37 4.08 13.39
N GLN A 148 -23.24 4.55 14.64
CA GLN A 148 -24.38 4.98 15.45
C GLN A 148 -25.10 6.21 14.86
N ARG A 149 -24.36 7.11 14.19
CA ARG A 149 -24.96 8.29 13.52
C ARG A 149 -25.78 7.94 12.28
N LYS A 150 -25.54 6.81 11.62
CA LYS A 150 -26.30 6.36 10.44
C LYS A 150 -27.56 5.57 10.80
N LYS A 151 -27.73 5.19 12.07
CA LYS A 151 -28.86 4.38 12.56
C LYS A 151 -29.98 5.22 13.18
N LYS A 152 -29.76 6.52 13.38
CA LYS A 152 -30.80 7.52 13.69
C LYS A 152 -31.21 8.24 12.41
#